data_AF-K1S986-F1
#
_entry.id   AF-K1S986-F1
#
_cell.length_a   1.000
_cell.length_b   1.000
_cell.length_c   1.000
_cell.angle_alpha   90.00
_cell.angle_beta   90.00
_cell.angle_gamma   90.00
#
_symmetry.space_group_name_H-M   'P 1'
#
loop_
_entity.id
_entity.type
_entity.pdbx_description
1 polymer ?
#
loop_
_entity_poly.entity_id
_entity_poly.type
_entity_poly.pdbx_seq_one_letter_code
_entity_poly.pdbx_strand_id
1 'polypeptide(L)'
;EKIINFPAVYDMLSRMKAKLDAGRSLLYCCARYVDIYKALEDIARDTKLTPEERQEMKKYTRLADAFTPLAKGMNSEYANQNAYDAISIHGGSGFIMEYKCQRLFRDARIFSIYEGTTQLQVVAAIRYITNGTYLSIIKEMLENEVSDDLKPLKERVAKLVNLYEAAINKVKEANDQAVHDFLARRL
;
A
#
# COMPACT_ATOMS: atom_id res chain seq x y z
N GLU A 1 36.12 1.12 6.53
CA GLU A 1 34.93 0.79 7.34
C GLU A 1 33.78 0.39 6.42
N LYS A 2 32.89 -0.53 6.81
CA LYS A 2 31.74 -0.93 5.97
C LYS A 2 30.67 0.17 6.01
N ILE A 3 30.15 0.57 4.85
CA ILE A 3 29.22 1.71 4.78
C ILE A 3 27.92 1.51 5.57
N ILE A 4 27.50 0.26 5.80
CA ILE A 4 26.31 -0.08 6.58
C ILE A 4 26.39 0.37 8.06
N ASN A 5 27.59 0.59 8.57
CA ASN A 5 27.79 1.04 9.95
C ASN A 5 27.54 2.55 10.12
N PHE A 6 27.48 3.33 9.03
CA PHE A 6 27.13 4.74 9.11
C PHE A 6 25.62 4.90 9.36
N PRO A 7 25.19 5.62 10.41
CA PRO A 7 23.77 5.77 10.75
C PRO A 7 22.89 6.28 9.59
N ALA A 8 23.42 7.19 8.77
CA ALA A 8 22.70 7.72 7.62
C ALA A 8 22.42 6.66 6.55
N VAL A 9 23.40 5.78 6.25
CA VAL A 9 23.22 4.67 5.30
C VAL A 9 22.33 3.59 5.90
N TYR A 10 22.48 3.30 7.19
CA TYR A 10 21.65 2.34 7.90
C TYR A 10 20.17 2.75 7.90
N ASP A 11 19.84 4.02 8.13
CA ASP A 11 18.46 4.53 8.08
C ASP A 11 17.86 4.36 6.68
N MET A 12 18.60 4.68 5.61
CA MET A 12 18.15 4.46 4.23
C MET A 12 17.83 2.98 3.98
N LEU A 13 18.75 2.08 4.31
CA LEU A 13 18.57 0.64 4.15
C LEU A 13 17.38 0.11 4.97
N SER A 14 17.20 0.62 6.20
CA SER A 14 16.08 0.26 7.08
C SER A 14 14.74 0.68 6.49
N ARG A 15 14.65 1.89 5.95
CA ARG A 15 13.44 2.38 5.25
C ARG A 15 13.17 1.61 3.97
N MET A 16 14.20 1.29 3.19
CA MET A 16 14.06 0.46 1.99
C MET A 16 13.48 -0.91 2.33
N LYS A 17 13.99 -1.56 3.40
CA LYS A 17 13.47 -2.83 3.90
C LYS A 17 12.02 -2.71 4.37
N ALA A 18 11.70 -1.70 5.19
CA ALA A 18 10.33 -1.50 5.67
C ALA A 18 9.33 -1.29 4.52
N LYS A 19 9.68 -0.48 3.51
CA LYS A 19 8.87 -0.28 2.29
C LYS A 19 8.68 -1.57 1.50
N LEU A 20 9.75 -2.37 1.36
CA LEU A 20 9.69 -3.66 0.65
C LEU A 20 8.77 -4.66 1.35
N ASP A 21 8.91 -4.80 2.67
CA ASP A 21 8.12 -5.75 3.46
C ASP A 21 6.64 -5.33 3.50
N ALA A 22 6.36 -4.02 3.67
CA ALA A 22 5.01 -3.48 3.60
C ALA A 22 4.40 -3.69 2.20
N GLY A 23 5.16 -3.39 1.14
CA GLY A 23 4.68 -3.51 -0.23
C GLY A 23 4.38 -4.96 -0.65
N ARG A 24 5.20 -5.91 -0.22
CA ARG A 24 4.96 -7.36 -0.43
C ARG A 24 3.73 -7.83 0.32
N SER A 25 3.58 -7.44 1.58
CA SER A 25 2.43 -7.81 2.40
C SER A 25 1.13 -7.31 1.76
N LEU A 26 1.12 -6.05 1.32
CA LEU A 26 -0.01 -5.45 0.62
C LEU A 26 -0.32 -6.17 -0.71
N LEU A 27 0.71 -6.48 -1.50
CA LEU A 27 0.56 -7.19 -2.78
C LEU A 27 -0.03 -8.60 -2.58
N TYR A 28 0.51 -9.39 -1.65
CA TYR A 28 0.00 -10.74 -1.41
C TYR A 28 -1.43 -10.73 -0.86
N CYS A 29 -1.75 -9.77 0.01
CA CYS A 29 -3.11 -9.59 0.49
C CYS A 29 -4.07 -9.25 -0.66
N CYS A 30 -3.69 -8.32 -1.54
CA CYS A 30 -4.48 -7.95 -2.71
C CYS A 30 -4.64 -9.11 -3.68
N ALA A 31 -3.57 -9.85 -3.99
CA ALA A 31 -3.61 -11.01 -4.87
C ALA A 31 -4.58 -12.07 -4.36
N ARG A 32 -4.53 -12.39 -3.07
CA ARG A 32 -5.49 -13.30 -2.43
C ARG A 32 -6.94 -12.85 -2.61
N TYR A 33 -7.22 -11.56 -2.43
CA TYR A 33 -8.58 -11.04 -2.64
C TYR A 33 -9.03 -11.21 -4.08
N VAL A 34 -8.14 -10.92 -5.03
CA VAL A 34 -8.41 -11.07 -6.47
C VAL A 34 -8.67 -12.52 -6.84
N ASP A 35 -7.82 -13.44 -6.37
CA ASP A 35 -7.94 -14.87 -6.69
C ASP A 35 -9.25 -15.44 -6.17
N ILE A 36 -9.65 -15.11 -4.93
CA ILE A 36 -10.89 -15.65 -4.34
C ILE A 36 -12.12 -15.18 -5.12
N TYR A 37 -12.25 -13.87 -5.39
CA TYR A 37 -13.47 -13.40 -6.08
C TYR A 37 -13.51 -13.89 -7.53
N LYS A 38 -12.36 -13.98 -8.24
CA LYS A 38 -12.32 -14.50 -9.60
C LYS A 38 -12.64 -15.99 -9.66
N ALA A 39 -12.15 -16.78 -8.70
CA ALA A 39 -12.52 -18.19 -8.61
C ALA A 39 -14.03 -18.37 -8.44
N LEU A 40 -14.66 -17.54 -7.59
CA LEU A 40 -16.12 -17.55 -7.40
C LEU A 40 -16.87 -17.06 -8.65
N GLU A 41 -16.34 -16.08 -9.38
CA GLU A 41 -16.88 -15.66 -10.68
C GLU A 41 -16.83 -16.79 -11.71
N ASP A 42 -15.73 -17.54 -11.77
CA ASP A 42 -15.57 -18.66 -12.70
C ASP A 42 -16.54 -19.81 -12.33
N ILE A 43 -16.64 -20.17 -11.05
CA ILE A 43 -17.63 -21.17 -10.56
C ILE A 43 -19.06 -20.74 -10.91
N ALA A 44 -19.36 -19.44 -10.81
CA ALA A 44 -20.67 -18.89 -11.12
C ALA A 44 -21.06 -18.97 -12.60
N ARG A 45 -20.09 -19.17 -13.52
CA ARG A 45 -20.36 -19.38 -14.96
C ARG A 45 -20.95 -20.75 -15.23
N ASP A 46 -20.49 -21.75 -14.49
CA ASP A 46 -20.89 -23.15 -14.69
C ASP A 46 -21.99 -23.59 -13.72
N THR A 47 -22.04 -23.02 -12.52
CA THR A 47 -22.94 -23.46 -11.44
C THR A 47 -23.53 -22.29 -10.67
N LYS A 48 -24.69 -22.51 -10.03
CA LYS A 48 -25.33 -21.48 -9.21
C LYS A 48 -24.68 -21.42 -7.83
N LEU A 49 -24.01 -20.31 -7.53
CA LEU A 49 -23.47 -20.05 -6.19
C LEU A 49 -24.53 -20.13 -5.09
N THR A 50 -24.15 -20.73 -3.96
CA THR A 50 -24.87 -20.69 -2.68
C THR A 50 -25.00 -19.26 -2.15
N PRO A 51 -25.94 -18.98 -1.22
CA PRO A 51 -26.02 -17.68 -0.56
C PRO A 51 -24.72 -17.24 0.10
N GLU A 52 -23.99 -18.17 0.71
CA GLU A 52 -22.72 -17.96 1.40
C GLU A 52 -21.62 -17.56 0.41
N GLU A 53 -21.44 -18.34 -0.67
CA GLU A 53 -20.46 -18.03 -1.73
C GLU A 53 -20.75 -16.68 -2.40
N ARG A 54 -22.02 -16.30 -2.57
CA ARG A 54 -22.38 -14.97 -3.09
C ARG A 54 -21.97 -13.85 -2.14
N GLN A 55 -22.12 -14.05 -0.84
CA GLN A 55 -21.68 -13.07 0.15
C GLN A 55 -20.16 -12.98 0.18
N GLU A 56 -19.47 -14.11 0.12
CA GLU A 56 -18.02 -14.19 0.04
C GLU A 56 -17.48 -13.50 -1.21
N MET A 57 -18.06 -13.78 -2.38
CA MET A 57 -17.71 -13.12 -3.63
C MET A 57 -17.85 -11.60 -3.51
N LYS A 58 -19.00 -11.10 -3.02
CA LYS A 58 -19.22 -9.66 -2.81
C LYS A 58 -18.19 -9.04 -1.86
N LYS A 59 -17.83 -9.74 -0.77
CA LYS A 59 -16.80 -9.29 0.18
C LYS A 59 -15.45 -9.15 -0.51
N TYR A 60 -15.01 -10.19 -1.22
CA TYR A 60 -13.68 -10.19 -1.84
C TYR A 60 -13.58 -9.31 -3.08
N THR A 61 -14.66 -9.14 -3.86
CA THR A 61 -14.72 -8.11 -4.91
C THR A 61 -14.50 -6.72 -4.31
N ARG A 62 -15.23 -6.37 -3.24
CA ARG A 62 -15.06 -5.05 -2.59
C ARG A 62 -13.64 -4.86 -2.04
N LEU A 63 -13.06 -5.88 -1.43
CA LEU A 63 -11.70 -5.83 -0.88
C LEU A 63 -10.66 -5.71 -2.01
N ALA A 64 -10.83 -6.44 -3.10
CA ALA A 64 -9.96 -6.34 -4.28
C ALA A 64 -10.04 -4.95 -4.91
N ASP A 65 -11.25 -4.40 -5.08
CA ASP A 65 -11.44 -3.05 -5.62
C ASP A 65 -10.80 -1.97 -4.74
N ALA A 66 -10.81 -2.16 -3.42
CA ALA A 66 -10.12 -1.27 -2.50
C ALA A 66 -8.60 -1.42 -2.60
N PHE A 67 -8.09 -2.64 -2.47
CA PHE A 67 -6.65 -2.87 -2.34
C PHE A 67 -5.86 -2.72 -3.63
N THR A 68 -6.48 -2.94 -4.79
CA THR A 68 -5.80 -2.84 -6.10
C THR A 68 -5.17 -1.47 -6.34
N PRO A 69 -5.90 -0.34 -6.25
CA PRO A 69 -5.30 0.98 -6.45
C PRO A 69 -4.29 1.35 -5.36
N LEU A 70 -4.53 0.91 -4.12
CA LEU A 70 -3.59 1.14 -3.01
C LEU A 70 -2.26 0.39 -3.25
N ALA A 71 -2.33 -0.90 -3.59
CA ALA A 71 -1.17 -1.73 -3.89
C ALA A 71 -0.37 -1.18 -5.07
N LYS A 72 -1.05 -0.83 -6.17
CA LYS A 72 -0.42 -0.25 -7.36
C LYS A 72 0.25 1.08 -7.03
N GLY A 73 -0.50 2.00 -6.41
CA GLY A 73 -0.01 3.34 -6.05
C GLY A 73 1.20 3.28 -5.12
N MET A 74 1.09 2.58 -3.99
CA MET A 74 2.16 2.50 -3.00
C MET A 74 3.41 1.78 -3.54
N ASN A 75 3.25 0.61 -4.16
CA ASN A 75 4.40 -0.18 -4.60
C ASN A 75 5.16 0.49 -5.75
N SER A 76 4.46 1.19 -6.65
CA SER A 76 5.12 1.93 -7.71
C SER A 76 5.95 3.10 -7.16
N GLU A 77 5.41 3.89 -6.22
CA GLU A 77 6.13 4.99 -5.58
C GLU A 77 7.30 4.49 -4.70
N TYR A 78 7.11 3.38 -3.98
CA TYR A 78 8.16 2.75 -3.19
C TYR A 78 9.29 2.20 -4.06
N ALA A 79 8.98 1.58 -5.20
CA ALA A 79 9.99 1.13 -6.15
C ALA A 79 10.86 2.29 -6.65
N ASN A 80 10.24 3.44 -6.97
CA ASN A 80 10.95 4.64 -7.39
C ASN A 80 11.89 5.17 -6.30
N GLN A 81 11.38 5.32 -5.07
CA GLN A 81 12.18 5.82 -3.95
C GLN A 81 13.32 4.85 -3.60
N ASN A 82 13.05 3.54 -3.53
CA ASN A 82 14.07 2.55 -3.20
C ASN A 82 15.16 2.48 -4.29
N ALA A 83 14.80 2.60 -5.56
CA ALA A 83 15.78 2.61 -6.64
C ALA A 83 16.62 3.90 -6.65
N TYR A 84 16.01 5.03 -6.28
CA TYR A 84 16.72 6.30 -6.07
C TYR A 84 17.70 6.20 -4.89
N ASP A 85 17.23 5.73 -3.73
CA ASP A 85 18.05 5.53 -2.53
C ASP A 85 19.21 4.57 -2.81
N ALA A 86 18.99 3.54 -3.62
CA ALA A 86 20.03 2.59 -4.04
C ALA A 86 21.16 3.27 -4.83
N ILE A 87 20.87 4.27 -5.68
CA ILE A 87 21.93 5.04 -6.35
C ILE A 87 22.77 5.78 -5.31
N SER A 88 22.13 6.51 -4.39
CA SER A 88 22.81 7.30 -3.37
C SER A 88 23.66 6.45 -2.43
N ILE A 89 23.20 5.26 -2.03
CA ILE A 89 23.97 4.31 -1.21
C ILE A 89 25.25 3.84 -1.92
N HIS A 90 25.20 3.70 -3.25
CA HIS A 90 26.36 3.32 -4.07
C HIS A 90 27.20 4.53 -4.52
N GLY A 91 26.82 5.76 -4.15
CA GLY A 91 27.52 6.98 -4.53
C GLY A 91 27.68 7.14 -6.04
N GLY A 92 28.83 7.68 -6.49
CA GLY A 92 29.12 7.85 -7.91
C GLY A 92 29.04 6.54 -8.71
N SER A 93 29.44 5.41 -8.11
CA SER A 93 29.32 4.09 -8.74
C SER A 93 27.87 3.69 -9.01
N GLY A 94 26.92 4.16 -8.19
CA GLY A 94 25.49 3.94 -8.43
C GLY A 94 24.95 4.67 -9.66
N PHE A 95 25.60 5.77 -10.07
CA PHE A 95 25.17 6.61 -11.18
C PHE A 95 25.76 6.17 -12.53
N ILE A 96 26.95 5.54 -12.54
CA ILE A 96 27.58 5.08 -13.78
C ILE A 96 26.95 3.79 -14.32
N MET A 97 27.08 3.56 -15.62
CA MET A 97 26.43 2.44 -16.30
C MET A 97 27.05 1.07 -16.00
N GLU A 98 28.23 1.02 -15.39
CA GLU A 98 28.89 -0.21 -14.96
C GLU A 98 28.05 -0.99 -13.92
N TYR A 99 27.31 -0.28 -13.07
CA TYR A 99 26.44 -0.86 -12.06
C TYR A 99 24.96 -0.69 -12.42
N LYS A 100 24.12 -1.60 -11.89
CA LYS A 100 22.70 -1.68 -12.25
C LYS A 100 21.82 -0.60 -11.60
N CYS A 101 22.29 0.13 -10.59
CA CYS A 101 21.46 1.07 -9.80
C CYS A 101 20.76 2.12 -10.69
N GLN A 102 21.49 2.82 -11.56
CA GLN A 102 20.91 3.78 -12.50
C GLN A 102 19.84 3.17 -13.42
N ARG A 103 20.05 1.91 -13.85
CA ARG A 103 19.09 1.22 -14.71
C ARG A 103 17.80 0.91 -13.94
N LEU A 104 17.94 0.39 -12.71
CA LEU A 104 16.80 0.11 -11.85
C LEU A 104 15.96 1.37 -11.58
N PHE A 105 16.60 2.53 -11.39
CA PHE A 105 15.89 3.79 -11.21
C PHE A 105 15.12 4.22 -12.47
N ARG A 106 15.75 4.12 -13.65
CA ARG A 106 15.08 4.42 -14.93
C ARG A 106 13.89 3.49 -15.17
N ASP A 107 14.07 2.19 -14.91
CA ASP A 107 13.02 1.19 -15.10
C ASP A 107 11.88 1.42 -14.09
N ALA A 108 12.18 1.76 -12.84
CA ALA A 108 11.17 1.97 -11.79
C ALA A 108 10.21 3.13 -12.10
N ARG A 109 10.63 4.15 -12.86
CA ARG A 109 9.77 5.29 -13.22
C ARG A 109 8.50 4.88 -13.94
N ILE A 110 8.55 3.83 -14.75
CA ILE A 110 7.39 3.44 -15.56
C ILE A 110 6.21 2.95 -14.71
N PHE A 111 6.48 2.35 -13.55
CA PHE A 111 5.46 1.76 -12.70
C PHE A 111 4.46 2.77 -12.16
N SER A 112 4.86 4.03 -11.97
CA SER A 112 3.96 5.09 -11.48
C SER A 112 3.19 5.78 -12.62
N ILE A 113 3.40 5.36 -13.88
CA ILE A 113 2.87 5.99 -15.08
C ILE A 113 1.91 5.05 -15.80
N TYR A 114 2.35 3.82 -16.11
CA TYR A 114 1.51 2.84 -16.81
C TYR A 114 0.38 2.32 -15.91
N GLU A 115 -0.70 1.86 -16.56
CA GLU A 115 -1.91 1.33 -15.91
C GLU A 115 -2.50 2.31 -14.87
N GLY A 116 -2.41 3.60 -15.17
CA GLY A 116 -2.94 4.70 -14.36
C GLY A 116 -1.90 5.32 -13.43
N THR A 117 -1.72 6.63 -13.53
CA THR A 117 -0.77 7.39 -12.69
C THR A 117 -1.12 7.29 -11.20
N THR A 118 -0.18 7.59 -10.31
CA THR A 118 -0.42 7.62 -8.85
C THR A 118 -1.64 8.48 -8.49
N GLN A 119 -1.85 9.59 -9.19
CA GLN A 119 -3.02 10.46 -9.01
C GLN A 119 -4.33 9.74 -9.37
N LEU A 120 -4.36 8.98 -10.47
CA LEU A 120 -5.54 8.18 -10.82
C LEU A 120 -5.78 7.05 -9.81
N GLN A 121 -4.72 6.46 -9.26
CA GLN A 121 -4.88 5.47 -8.18
C GLN A 121 -5.46 6.08 -6.90
N VAL A 122 -5.06 7.30 -6.54
CA VAL A 122 -5.66 8.03 -5.42
C VAL A 122 -7.15 8.25 -5.65
N VAL A 123 -7.55 8.68 -6.85
CA VAL A 123 -8.96 8.86 -7.22
C VAL A 123 -9.74 7.54 -7.10
N ALA A 124 -9.15 6.42 -7.50
CA ALA A 124 -9.78 5.10 -7.35
C ALA A 124 -9.88 4.65 -5.88
N ALA A 125 -8.89 4.99 -5.04
CA ALA A 125 -8.83 4.57 -3.65
C ALA A 125 -9.65 5.46 -2.69
N ILE A 126 -9.89 6.74 -3.03
CA ILE A 126 -10.45 7.75 -2.10
C ILE A 126 -11.76 7.30 -1.47
N ARG A 127 -12.65 6.68 -2.25
CA ARG A 127 -13.97 6.23 -1.74
C ARG A 127 -13.83 5.24 -0.58
N TYR A 128 -12.76 4.43 -0.57
CA TYR A 128 -12.50 3.43 0.46
C TYR A 128 -11.83 4.00 1.71
N ILE A 129 -11.12 5.13 1.54
CA ILE A 129 -10.62 5.94 2.65
C ILE A 129 -11.81 6.59 3.35
N THR A 130 -12.63 7.32 2.60
CA THR A 130 -13.73 8.11 3.17
C THR A 130 -14.86 7.23 3.69
N ASN A 131 -15.22 6.12 3.04
CA ASN A 131 -16.27 5.24 3.58
C ASN A 131 -15.81 4.37 4.78
N GLY A 132 -14.55 4.50 5.23
CA GLY A 132 -14.01 3.81 6.38
C GLY A 132 -13.61 2.35 6.14
N THR A 133 -13.56 1.88 4.88
CA THR A 133 -13.16 0.50 4.56
C THR A 133 -11.78 0.19 5.12
N TYR A 134 -10.77 1.03 4.85
CA TYR A 134 -9.43 0.78 5.38
C TYR A 134 -9.37 0.91 6.90
N LEU A 135 -10.04 1.91 7.48
CA LEU A 135 -10.07 2.11 8.92
C LEU A 135 -10.64 0.88 9.64
N SER A 136 -11.74 0.31 9.13
CA SER A 136 -12.32 -0.92 9.65
C SER A 136 -11.34 -2.09 9.61
N ILE A 137 -10.65 -2.27 8.48
CA ILE A 137 -9.66 -3.34 8.31
C ILE A 137 -8.49 -3.17 9.28
N ILE A 138 -7.99 -1.95 9.45
CA ILE A 138 -6.88 -1.70 10.39
C ILE A 138 -7.34 -1.97 11.83
N LYS A 139 -8.56 -1.60 12.21
CA LYS A 139 -9.13 -1.91 13.52
C LYS A 139 -9.26 -3.41 13.76
N GLU A 140 -9.78 -4.16 12.78
CA GLU A 140 -9.82 -5.64 12.82
C GLU A 140 -8.42 -6.24 12.96
N MET A 141 -7.43 -5.73 12.21
CA MET A 141 -6.04 -6.20 12.33
C MET A 141 -5.43 -5.92 13.71
N LEU A 142 -5.82 -4.82 14.37
CA LEU A 142 -5.38 -4.49 15.73
C LEU A 142 -5.99 -5.38 16.80
N GLU A 143 -7.07 -6.10 16.53
CA GLU A 143 -7.64 -7.06 17.48
C GLU A 143 -6.77 -8.33 17.59
N ASN A 144 -6.03 -8.68 16.52
CA ASN A 144 -5.19 -9.86 16.49
C ASN A 144 -4.01 -9.79 17.49
N GLU A 145 -3.68 -10.93 18.09
CA GLU A 145 -2.48 -11.06 18.91
C GLU A 145 -1.21 -10.93 18.05
N VAL A 146 -0.18 -10.34 18.64
CA VAL A 146 1.15 -10.20 18.04
C VAL A 146 2.19 -10.72 19.01
N SER A 147 3.34 -11.13 18.50
CA SER A 147 4.47 -11.54 19.36
C SER A 147 4.89 -10.40 20.29
N ASP A 148 5.54 -10.75 21.40
CA ASP A 148 5.99 -9.79 22.42
C ASP A 148 6.83 -8.66 21.81
N ASP A 149 7.72 -9.00 20.87
CA ASP A 149 8.59 -8.05 20.17
C ASP A 149 7.83 -7.01 19.34
N LEU A 150 6.59 -7.31 18.94
CA LEU A 150 5.76 -6.44 18.10
C LEU A 150 4.75 -5.63 18.91
N LYS A 151 4.56 -5.91 20.21
CA LYS A 151 3.63 -5.15 21.07
C LYS A 151 3.89 -3.64 21.07
N PRO A 152 5.15 -3.14 21.17
CA PRO A 152 5.41 -1.70 21.10
C PRO A 152 5.00 -1.07 19.77
N LEU A 153 5.15 -1.81 18.66
CA LEU A 153 4.72 -1.36 17.34
C LEU A 153 3.19 -1.33 17.24
N LYS A 154 2.50 -2.35 17.76
CA LYS A 154 1.04 -2.40 17.81
C LYS A 154 0.46 -1.20 18.58
N GLU A 155 1.01 -0.86 19.73
CA GLU A 155 0.61 0.32 20.51
C GLU A 155 0.80 1.63 19.73
N ARG A 156 1.91 1.76 19.01
CA ARG A 156 2.17 2.92 18.16
C ARG A 156 1.17 3.01 17.01
N VAL A 157 0.87 1.89 16.35
CA VAL A 157 -0.13 1.82 15.27
C VAL A 157 -1.50 2.22 15.81
N ALA A 158 -1.91 1.73 16.99
CA ALA A 158 -3.19 2.12 17.59
C ALA A 158 -3.31 3.64 17.81
N LYS A 159 -2.24 4.30 18.27
CA LYS A 159 -2.21 5.77 18.39
C LYS A 159 -2.35 6.47 17.03
N LEU A 160 -1.67 5.96 15.99
CA LEU A 160 -1.77 6.51 14.64
C LEU A 160 -3.15 6.31 14.02
N VAL A 161 -3.82 5.20 14.33
CA VAL A 161 -5.19 4.92 13.87
C VAL A 161 -6.18 5.94 14.41
N ASN A 162 -6.04 6.35 15.67
CA ASN A 162 -6.88 7.40 16.25
C ASN A 162 -6.68 8.74 15.53
N LEU A 163 -5.44 9.10 15.19
CA LEU A 163 -5.14 10.31 14.42
C LEU A 163 -5.69 10.22 12.99
N TYR A 164 -5.59 9.05 12.37
CA TYR A 164 -6.13 8.81 11.04
C TYR A 164 -7.66 8.92 11.01
N GLU A 165 -8.34 8.33 11.99
CA GLU A 165 -9.79 8.45 12.15
C GLU A 165 -10.23 9.90 12.35
N ALA A 166 -9.52 10.64 13.22
CA ALA A 166 -9.79 12.07 13.42
C ALA A 166 -9.58 12.88 12.12
N ALA A 167 -8.55 12.57 11.34
CA ALA A 167 -8.31 13.21 10.05
C ALA A 167 -9.43 12.91 9.04
N ILE A 168 -9.86 11.65 8.92
CA ILE A 168 -10.99 11.27 8.05
C ILE A 168 -12.26 12.03 8.45
N ASN A 169 -12.58 12.08 9.75
CA ASN A 169 -13.78 12.75 10.24
C ASN A 169 -13.74 14.25 9.93
N LYS A 170 -12.61 14.91 10.17
CA LYS A 170 -12.43 16.32 9.82
C LYS A 170 -12.66 16.60 8.33
N VAL A 171 -12.19 15.72 7.45
CA VAL A 171 -12.40 15.88 6.00
C VAL A 171 -13.87 15.65 5.62
N LYS A 172 -14.55 14.68 6.23
CA LYS A 172 -16.00 14.45 6.03
C LYS A 172 -16.85 15.62 6.49
N GLU A 173 -16.53 16.17 7.66
CA GLU A 173 -17.27 17.27 8.28
C GLU A 173 -17.13 18.58 7.48
N ALA A 174 -16.09 18.73 6.66
CA ALA A 174 -15.93 19.89 5.79
C ALA A 174 -17.05 20.00 4.74
N ASN A 175 -17.68 18.88 4.34
CA ASN A 175 -18.76 18.82 3.36
C ASN A 175 -18.48 19.59 2.06
N ASP A 176 -17.22 19.56 1.61
CA ASP A 176 -16.71 20.28 0.43
C ASP A 176 -15.93 19.32 -0.47
N GLN A 177 -16.43 19.09 -1.68
CA GLN A 177 -15.82 18.17 -2.64
C GLN A 177 -14.39 18.57 -3.02
N ALA A 178 -14.08 19.87 -3.10
CA ALA A 178 -12.73 20.33 -3.42
C ALA A 178 -11.74 20.00 -2.28
N VAL A 179 -12.21 20.11 -1.02
CA VAL A 179 -11.44 19.70 0.16
C VAL A 179 -11.23 18.18 0.17
N HIS A 180 -12.28 17.40 -0.14
CA HIS A 180 -12.19 15.96 -0.28
C HIS A 180 -11.14 15.55 -1.32
N ASP A 181 -11.21 16.09 -2.52
CA ASP A 181 -10.29 15.75 -3.62
C ASP A 181 -8.85 16.19 -3.30
N PHE A 182 -8.68 17.37 -2.69
CA PHE A 182 -7.36 17.89 -2.32
C PHE A 182 -6.70 17.07 -1.20
N LEU A 183 -7.47 16.65 -0.20
CA LEU A 183 -6.95 15.89 0.94
C LEU A 183 -6.91 14.37 0.69
N ALA A 184 -7.56 13.88 -0.36
CA ALA A 184 -7.59 12.48 -0.78
C ALA A 184 -6.24 11.77 -0.77
N ARG A 185 -5.19 12.45 -1.24
CA ARG A 185 -3.83 11.91 -1.32
C ARG A 185 -3.09 11.97 0.03
N ARG A 186 -3.52 12.85 0.92
CA ARG A 186 -2.84 13.18 2.19
C ARG A 186 -3.41 12.40 3.37
N LEU A 187 -4.65 11.92 3.23
CA LEU A 187 -5.26 10.89 4.06
C LEU A 187 -4.68 9.52 3.69
#